data_AF-R9JCW8-F1
#
_entry.id   AF-R9JCW8-F1
#
_cell.length_a   1.000
_cell.length_b   1.000
_cell.length_c   1.000
_cell.angle_alpha   90.00
_cell.angle_beta   90.00
_cell.angle_gamma   90.00
#
_symmetry.space_group_name_H-M   'P 1'
#
loop_
_entity.id
_entity.type
_entity.pdbx_description
1 polymer ?
#
loop_
_entity_poly.entity_id
_entity_poly.type
_entity_poly.pdbx_seq_one_letter_code
_entity_poly.pdbx_strand_id
1 'polypeptide(L)'
;MGFHMNETTDMSKNAESGNWEISDEAMRKFDKLMGDDDLPENLADFKDFDCLLEDPETEYYTSYEERLKCTPTENCDYGRWEGERGESIFIPYNKEAEYVLESYDQWGIPYKNGIADFGKVSEETVDIDCMTTHRHSMIDPESGERITGNFEKADAKCAEKWNEIERDGKSDWTARDVAVWRSENGYTWHEDNNMKTCNLVPYAIHNVCKHSGGVAECRRRDMEDIGGGFDE
;
A
#
# COMPACT_ATOMS: atom_id res chain seq x y z
N MET A 1 73.40 5.84 8.29
CA MET A 1 72.56 5.02 9.19
C MET A 1 71.11 5.38 8.91
N GLY A 2 70.23 4.41 8.61
CA GLY A 2 68.77 4.56 8.62
C GLY A 2 68.09 5.28 7.43
N PHE A 3 67.01 4.68 6.91
CA PHE A 3 66.00 5.26 6.02
C PHE A 3 64.74 5.62 6.84
N HIS A 4 63.86 6.55 6.39
CA HIS A 4 62.60 6.25 5.65
C HIS A 4 61.73 7.51 5.37
N MET A 5 60.60 7.32 4.67
CA MET A 5 59.70 8.33 4.04
C MET A 5 58.59 8.85 5.03
N ASN A 6 57.59 9.72 4.74
CA ASN A 6 56.73 10.02 3.56
C ASN A 6 56.09 11.45 3.64
N GLU A 7 55.44 11.91 2.54
CA GLU A 7 54.01 12.36 2.44
C GLU A 7 53.72 13.50 1.41
N THR A 8 52.46 13.61 0.97
CA THR A 8 51.91 14.47 -0.11
C THR A 8 50.62 15.20 0.38
N THR A 9 49.78 15.95 -0.34
CA THR A 9 49.49 16.31 -1.77
C THR A 9 48.57 17.56 -1.76
N ASP A 10 48.36 18.33 -2.86
CA ASP A 10 46.96 18.74 -3.21
C ASP A 10 46.63 19.34 -4.62
N MET A 11 45.38 19.04 -5.05
CA MET A 11 44.38 19.62 -6.00
C MET A 11 44.64 20.67 -7.12
N SER A 12 43.99 20.49 -8.30
CA SER A 12 42.63 21.06 -8.59
C SER A 12 42.11 21.01 -10.08
N LYS A 13 40.75 21.02 -10.25
CA LYS A 13 39.86 21.53 -11.35
C LYS A 13 39.31 20.67 -12.55
N ASN A 14 37.95 20.67 -12.62
CA ASN A 14 36.97 20.82 -13.74
C ASN A 14 36.91 19.88 -14.98
N ALA A 15 35.68 19.39 -15.31
CA ALA A 15 35.04 19.38 -16.66
C ALA A 15 33.54 18.94 -16.62
N GLU A 16 32.82 19.08 -17.75
CA GLU A 16 31.36 18.86 -17.94
C GLU A 16 30.98 17.46 -18.49
N SER A 17 29.70 17.07 -18.40
CA SER A 17 29.04 16.06 -19.25
C SER A 17 27.54 16.39 -19.40
N GLY A 18 26.81 15.97 -20.44
CA GLY A 18 27.15 15.01 -21.50
C GLY A 18 26.30 13.73 -21.38
N ASN A 19 26.01 13.11 -22.53
CA ASN A 19 25.19 11.88 -22.67
C ASN A 19 25.63 10.73 -21.75
N TRP A 20 24.69 9.84 -21.40
CA TRP A 20 24.86 8.62 -20.60
C TRP A 20 23.79 7.62 -21.06
N GLU A 21 24.05 6.41 -21.59
CA GLU A 21 25.20 5.51 -21.48
C GLU A 21 25.53 5.08 -20.03
N ILE A 22 24.89 3.98 -19.61
CA ILE A 22 25.04 3.33 -18.31
C ILE A 22 26.53 3.02 -18.05
N SER A 23 27.09 3.58 -16.97
CA SER A 23 28.51 3.39 -16.66
C SER A 23 28.93 1.95 -16.35
N ASP A 24 30.23 1.72 -16.55
CA ASP A 24 31.01 0.68 -15.91
C ASP A 24 30.91 0.64 -14.37
N GLU A 25 30.42 1.69 -13.69
CA GLU A 25 30.14 1.67 -12.24
C GLU A 25 28.79 1.02 -11.92
N ALA A 26 27.77 1.21 -12.76
CA ALA A 26 26.51 0.48 -12.66
C ALA A 26 26.74 -1.01 -12.98
N MET A 27 27.52 -1.32 -14.03
CA MET A 27 27.98 -2.69 -14.28
C MET A 27 28.85 -3.23 -13.13
N ARG A 28 29.76 -2.43 -12.53
CA ARG A 28 30.51 -2.89 -11.34
C ARG A 28 29.67 -3.01 -10.08
N LYS A 29 28.58 -2.26 -9.90
CA LYS A 29 27.65 -2.48 -8.77
C LYS A 29 26.91 -3.79 -8.93
N PHE A 30 26.54 -4.14 -10.16
CA PHE A 30 25.99 -5.45 -10.52
C PHE A 30 27.01 -6.58 -10.26
N ASP A 31 28.24 -6.45 -10.79
CA ASP A 31 29.35 -7.40 -10.55
C ASP A 31 29.71 -7.54 -9.06
N LYS A 32 29.62 -6.46 -8.29
CA LYS A 32 29.93 -6.43 -6.85
C LYS A 32 28.77 -6.91 -5.97
N LEU A 33 27.54 -6.92 -6.48
CA LEU A 33 26.39 -7.62 -5.90
C LEU A 33 26.52 -9.13 -6.09
N MET A 34 27.13 -9.56 -7.20
CA MET A 34 27.29 -10.96 -7.59
C MET A 34 28.71 -11.51 -7.32
N GLY A 35 29.45 -10.91 -6.38
CA GLY A 35 30.85 -11.24 -6.11
C GLY A 35 31.02 -12.52 -5.30
N ASP A 36 31.17 -13.65 -6.00
CA ASP A 36 31.77 -14.94 -5.60
C ASP A 36 32.04 -15.16 -4.09
N ASP A 37 31.02 -15.61 -3.35
CA ASP A 37 31.06 -16.84 -2.52
C ASP A 37 29.63 -17.16 -2.00
N ASP A 38 29.29 -18.46 -1.94
CA ASP A 38 28.02 -19.03 -1.49
C ASP A 38 26.72 -18.56 -2.21
N LEU A 39 26.54 -19.05 -3.44
CA LEU A 39 25.20 -19.25 -4.02
C LEU A 39 24.35 -20.13 -3.08
N PRO A 40 23.08 -19.79 -2.77
CA PRO A 40 22.21 -20.70 -2.06
C PRO A 40 22.00 -21.98 -2.88
N GLU A 41 22.17 -23.16 -2.26
CA GLU A 41 22.10 -24.47 -2.94
C GLU A 41 20.71 -24.79 -3.56
N ASN A 42 19.71 -23.92 -3.36
CA ASN A 42 18.40 -24.04 -4.00
C ASN A 42 17.91 -22.68 -4.52
N LEU A 43 17.64 -22.62 -5.83
CA LEU A 43 17.19 -21.42 -6.55
C LEU A 43 15.69 -21.08 -6.32
N ALA A 44 15.09 -21.64 -5.27
CA ALA A 44 13.65 -21.56 -4.99
C ALA A 44 13.26 -20.36 -4.10
N ASP A 45 14.21 -19.76 -3.39
CA ASP A 45 13.96 -18.74 -2.35
C ASP A 45 13.86 -17.28 -2.89
N PHE A 46 13.88 -17.09 -4.22
CA PHE A 46 13.60 -15.80 -4.86
C PHE A 46 12.28 -15.87 -5.63
N LYS A 47 11.18 -15.44 -4.99
CA LYS A 47 9.83 -15.37 -5.60
C LYS A 47 9.13 -14.01 -5.49
N ASP A 48 9.78 -12.98 -4.95
CA ASP A 48 9.24 -11.61 -4.88
C ASP A 48 9.79 -10.68 -5.98
N PHE A 49 10.06 -11.20 -7.18
CA PHE A 49 10.51 -10.38 -8.33
C PHE A 49 9.33 -9.71 -9.08
N ASP A 50 8.10 -10.15 -8.82
CA ASP A 50 6.88 -9.71 -9.52
C ASP A 50 6.36 -8.34 -9.04
N CYS A 51 6.94 -7.77 -7.96
CA CYS A 51 6.53 -6.48 -7.43
C CYS A 51 7.22 -5.25 -8.07
N LEU A 52 8.12 -5.46 -9.04
CA LEU A 52 9.05 -4.42 -9.51
C LEU A 52 8.85 -3.98 -10.97
N LEU A 53 7.75 -4.40 -11.61
CA LEU A 53 7.47 -4.04 -13.01
C LEU A 53 6.11 -3.38 -13.18
N GLU A 54 6.14 -2.39 -14.08
CA GLU A 54 5.04 -1.66 -14.73
C GLU A 54 4.40 -0.48 -13.97
N ASP A 55 4.59 0.69 -14.58
CA ASP A 55 3.80 1.91 -14.43
C ASP A 55 2.91 2.01 -15.70
N PRO A 56 1.70 1.38 -15.71
CA PRO A 56 0.81 1.43 -16.86
C PRO A 56 0.08 2.78 -16.93
N GLU A 57 -0.26 3.24 -18.14
CA GLU A 57 -0.91 4.54 -18.42
C GLU A 57 -2.36 4.69 -17.86
N THR A 58 -2.78 3.84 -16.92
CA THR A 58 -4.12 3.79 -16.33
C THR A 58 -4.05 3.91 -14.79
N GLU A 59 -4.64 4.99 -14.24
CA GLU A 59 -4.68 5.28 -12.80
C GLU A 59 -5.28 4.13 -11.95
N TYR A 60 -6.15 3.30 -12.54
CA TYR A 60 -6.82 2.16 -11.92
C TYR A 60 -7.03 1.03 -12.93
N TYR A 61 -7.00 -0.22 -12.46
CA TYR A 61 -7.28 -1.41 -13.29
C TYR A 61 -8.78 -1.64 -13.48
N THR A 62 -9.59 -1.37 -12.46
CA THR A 62 -11.05 -1.46 -12.58
C THR A 62 -11.61 -0.35 -13.47
N SER A 63 -12.75 -0.59 -14.11
CA SER A 63 -13.47 0.48 -14.81
C SER A 63 -14.28 1.34 -13.84
N TYR A 64 -14.58 2.58 -14.27
CA TYR A 64 -15.47 3.48 -13.51
C TYR A 64 -16.83 2.85 -13.19
N GLU A 65 -17.45 2.14 -14.15
CA GLU A 65 -18.75 1.50 -13.96
C GLU A 65 -18.71 0.42 -12.85
N GLU A 66 -17.58 -0.29 -12.73
CA GLU A 66 -17.40 -1.33 -11.72
C GLU A 66 -17.20 -0.75 -10.32
N ARG A 67 -16.42 0.32 -10.19
CA ARG A 67 -16.33 1.06 -8.92
C ARG A 67 -17.67 1.67 -8.53
N LEU A 68 -18.36 2.30 -9.49
CA LEU A 68 -19.68 2.90 -9.29
C LEU A 68 -20.72 1.86 -8.82
N LYS A 69 -20.69 0.61 -9.33
CA LYS A 69 -21.54 -0.50 -8.85
C LYS A 69 -21.33 -0.83 -7.37
N CYS A 70 -20.14 -0.60 -6.82
CA CYS A 70 -19.82 -0.80 -5.41
C CYS A 70 -20.20 0.39 -4.49
N THR A 71 -20.54 1.56 -5.04
CA THR A 71 -20.97 2.73 -4.26
C THR A 71 -22.44 2.64 -3.80
N PRO A 72 -22.86 3.37 -2.75
CA PRO A 72 -24.28 3.49 -2.38
C PRO A 72 -25.15 3.89 -3.57
N THR A 73 -26.31 3.24 -3.73
CA THR A 73 -27.25 3.58 -4.80
C THR A 73 -27.89 4.94 -4.57
N GLU A 74 -28.32 5.60 -5.65
CA GLU A 74 -28.94 6.93 -5.61
C GLU A 74 -30.18 6.98 -4.68
N ASN A 75 -30.96 5.90 -4.66
CA ASN A 75 -32.17 5.73 -3.85
C ASN A 75 -31.95 4.77 -2.66
N CYS A 76 -30.78 4.77 -2.03
CA CYS A 76 -30.56 4.00 -0.81
C CYS A 76 -31.31 4.60 0.40
N ASP A 77 -31.69 3.75 1.35
CA ASP A 77 -32.43 4.12 2.57
C ASP A 77 -31.51 4.49 3.75
N TYR A 78 -30.21 4.23 3.63
CA TYR A 78 -29.18 4.45 4.65
C TYR A 78 -28.31 5.69 4.44
N GLY A 79 -28.61 6.54 3.44
CA GLY A 79 -27.90 7.80 3.21
C GLY A 79 -28.42 8.57 1.99
N ARG A 80 -27.66 9.58 1.55
CA ARG A 80 -27.87 10.30 0.29
C ARG A 80 -26.57 10.80 -0.31
N TRP A 81 -26.61 11.13 -1.58
CA TRP A 81 -25.59 11.93 -2.25
C TRP A 81 -25.92 13.41 -2.14
N GLU A 82 -24.90 14.26 -1.99
CA GLU A 82 -25.03 15.72 -2.06
C GLU A 82 -25.17 16.22 -3.51
N GLY A 83 -24.56 15.49 -4.46
CA GLY A 83 -24.64 15.75 -5.90
C GLY A 83 -24.69 14.45 -6.70
N GLU A 84 -23.87 14.35 -7.75
CA GLU A 84 -23.81 13.16 -8.60
C GLU A 84 -23.23 11.95 -7.86
N ARG A 85 -23.85 10.78 -8.05
CA ARG A 85 -23.44 9.52 -7.42
C ARG A 85 -22.02 9.15 -7.87
N GLY A 86 -21.11 8.96 -6.90
CA GLY A 86 -19.72 8.59 -7.16
C GLY A 86 -18.77 9.76 -7.47
N GLU A 87 -19.30 10.97 -7.62
CA GLU A 87 -18.56 12.22 -7.91
C GLU A 87 -18.93 13.36 -6.93
N SER A 88 -19.46 13.01 -5.76
CA SER A 88 -19.88 13.97 -4.72
C SER A 88 -19.78 13.34 -3.32
N ILE A 89 -20.16 14.10 -2.28
CA ILE A 89 -20.16 13.62 -0.90
C ILE A 89 -21.36 12.68 -0.66
N PHE A 90 -21.10 11.50 -0.11
CA PHE A 90 -22.12 10.62 0.44
C PHE A 90 -22.31 10.90 1.94
N ILE A 91 -23.55 11.22 2.33
CA ILE A 91 -23.96 11.55 3.70
C ILE A 91 -24.78 10.37 4.24
N PRO A 92 -24.25 9.57 5.18
CA PRO A 92 -24.98 8.45 5.76
C PRO A 92 -26.07 8.93 6.74
N TYR A 93 -27.14 8.14 6.89
CA TYR A 93 -28.19 8.33 7.90
C TYR A 93 -28.03 7.43 9.14
N ASN A 94 -27.01 6.56 9.13
CA ASN A 94 -26.67 5.74 10.27
C ASN A 94 -26.13 6.63 11.39
N LYS A 95 -26.77 6.60 12.56
CA LYS A 95 -26.42 7.47 13.71
C LYS A 95 -25.05 7.22 14.32
N GLU A 96 -24.52 6.01 14.20
CA GLU A 96 -23.16 5.70 14.65
C GLU A 96 -22.13 6.32 13.68
N ALA A 97 -22.32 6.13 12.38
CA ALA A 97 -21.47 6.76 11.36
C ALA A 97 -21.54 8.30 11.39
N GLU A 98 -22.73 8.87 11.58
CA GLU A 98 -22.94 10.32 11.74
C GLU A 98 -22.15 10.88 12.95
N TYR A 99 -22.27 10.24 14.11
CA TYR A 99 -21.52 10.63 15.32
C TYR A 99 -20.01 10.51 15.17
N VAL A 100 -19.51 9.44 14.51
CA VAL A 100 -18.07 9.29 14.28
C VAL A 100 -17.57 10.30 13.25
N LEU A 101 -18.33 10.59 12.18
CA LEU A 101 -17.99 11.64 11.21
C LEU A 101 -17.85 13.02 11.88
N GLU A 102 -18.78 13.37 12.78
CA GLU A 102 -18.71 14.61 13.56
C GLU A 102 -17.41 14.72 14.39
N SER A 103 -16.88 13.61 14.92
CA SER A 103 -15.61 13.62 15.66
C SER A 103 -14.36 13.89 14.81
N TYR A 104 -14.47 13.79 13.48
CA TYR A 104 -13.45 14.15 12.49
C TYR A 104 -13.77 15.49 11.78
N ASP A 105 -14.70 16.29 12.31
CA ASP A 105 -15.23 17.52 11.67
C ASP A 105 -15.76 17.27 10.23
N GLN A 106 -16.24 16.05 9.92
CA GLN A 106 -16.84 15.68 8.64
C GLN A 106 -18.36 15.46 8.77
N TRP A 107 -19.08 15.57 7.66
CA TRP A 107 -20.53 15.26 7.59
C TRP A 107 -20.87 14.08 6.67
N GLY A 108 -19.85 13.48 6.05
CA GLY A 108 -19.98 12.49 4.98
C GLY A 108 -18.63 12.24 4.32
N ILE A 109 -18.60 11.26 3.42
CA ILE A 109 -17.37 10.83 2.74
C ILE A 109 -17.39 11.33 1.29
N PRO A 110 -16.36 12.05 0.83
CA PRO A 110 -16.23 12.45 -0.57
C PRO A 110 -15.97 11.23 -1.46
N TYR A 111 -16.61 11.20 -2.63
CA TYR A 111 -16.27 10.27 -3.70
C TYR A 111 -15.84 11.02 -4.96
N LYS A 112 -14.93 10.41 -5.71
CA LYS A 112 -14.50 10.83 -7.04
C LYS A 112 -14.11 9.59 -7.84
N ASN A 113 -14.40 9.54 -9.14
CA ASN A 113 -14.18 8.36 -9.99
C ASN A 113 -14.80 7.06 -9.41
N GLY A 114 -15.87 7.18 -8.60
CA GLY A 114 -16.50 6.05 -7.89
C GLY A 114 -15.70 5.50 -6.71
N ILE A 115 -14.60 6.15 -6.31
CA ILE A 115 -13.73 5.80 -5.18
C ILE A 115 -14.12 6.64 -3.97
N ALA A 116 -14.16 6.03 -2.78
CA ALA A 116 -14.36 6.74 -1.52
C ALA A 116 -13.02 7.25 -0.98
N ASP A 117 -12.91 8.55 -0.66
CA ASP A 117 -11.74 9.11 0.02
C ASP A 117 -12.00 9.15 1.53
N PHE A 118 -11.35 8.22 2.24
CA PHE A 118 -11.39 8.13 3.70
C PHE A 118 -10.23 8.87 4.40
N GLY A 119 -9.35 9.56 3.69
CA GLY A 119 -8.12 10.14 4.27
C GLY A 119 -8.40 11.13 5.42
N LYS A 120 -9.52 11.85 5.37
CA LYS A 120 -9.96 12.77 6.44
C LYS A 120 -10.54 12.10 7.69
N VAL A 121 -10.86 10.82 7.63
CA VAL A 121 -11.36 10.01 8.75
C VAL A 121 -10.41 8.86 9.08
N SER A 122 -9.16 8.96 8.61
CA SER A 122 -8.11 7.99 8.87
C SER A 122 -7.37 8.36 10.15
N GLU A 123 -7.24 7.38 11.05
CA GLU A 123 -6.47 7.47 12.29
C GLU A 123 -4.96 7.35 12.02
N GLU A 124 -4.58 6.62 10.97
CA GLU A 124 -3.21 6.46 10.49
C GLU A 124 -3.23 5.98 9.04
N THR A 125 -2.32 6.47 8.20
CA THR A 125 -2.23 6.10 6.79
C THR A 125 -0.85 5.50 6.51
N VAL A 126 -0.80 4.23 6.10
CA VAL A 126 0.44 3.50 5.85
C VAL A 126 0.53 3.01 4.41
N ASP A 127 1.73 2.91 3.86
CA ASP A 127 1.97 2.22 2.60
C ASP A 127 2.46 0.80 2.88
N ILE A 128 1.90 -0.19 2.19
CA ILE A 128 2.35 -1.60 2.23
C ILE A 128 2.99 -1.99 0.91
N ASP A 129 4.04 -2.80 0.98
CA ASP A 129 4.70 -3.34 -0.20
C ASP A 129 3.92 -4.56 -0.73
N CYS A 130 3.71 -4.59 -2.06
CA CYS A 130 2.97 -5.62 -2.79
C CYS A 130 1.59 -5.92 -2.17
N MET A 131 0.61 -5.03 -2.34
CA MET A 131 -0.78 -5.36 -2.00
C MET A 131 -1.28 -6.53 -2.84
N THR A 132 -2.01 -7.45 -2.21
CA THR A 132 -2.51 -8.68 -2.84
C THR A 132 -4.04 -8.77 -2.72
N THR A 133 -4.64 -9.82 -3.27
CA THR A 133 -6.06 -10.11 -3.07
C THR A 133 -6.40 -10.60 -1.64
N HIS A 134 -5.38 -10.90 -0.81
CA HIS A 134 -5.51 -11.49 0.52
C HIS A 134 -5.49 -10.43 1.63
N ARG A 135 -6.68 -10.05 2.12
CA ARG A 135 -6.82 -9.12 3.26
C ARG A 135 -6.20 -9.67 4.55
N HIS A 136 -6.45 -10.95 4.82
CA HIS A 136 -5.95 -11.65 6.01
C HIS A 136 -4.89 -12.68 5.63
N SER A 137 -3.90 -12.84 6.51
CA SER A 137 -2.87 -13.86 6.36
C SER A 137 -3.47 -15.27 6.37
N MET A 138 -2.93 -16.14 5.53
CA MET A 138 -3.40 -17.52 5.35
C MET A 138 -2.24 -18.48 5.15
N ILE A 139 -2.52 -19.77 5.28
CA ILE A 139 -1.62 -20.83 4.83
C ILE A 139 -2.04 -21.19 3.41
N ASP A 140 -1.10 -21.18 2.49
CA ASP A 140 -1.30 -21.63 1.13
C ASP A 140 -1.58 -23.16 1.13
N PRO A 141 -2.66 -23.62 0.47
CA PRO A 141 -3.07 -25.02 0.55
C PRO A 141 -2.20 -25.97 -0.27
N GLU A 142 -1.36 -25.47 -1.19
CA GLU A 142 -0.52 -26.27 -2.09
C GLU A 142 0.93 -26.36 -1.58
N SER A 143 1.55 -25.22 -1.28
CA SER A 143 2.91 -25.13 -0.74
C SER A 143 2.98 -25.35 0.78
N GLY A 144 1.90 -25.06 1.51
CA GLY A 144 1.90 -25.03 2.99
C GLY A 144 2.59 -23.80 3.59
N GLU A 145 3.01 -22.84 2.76
CA GLU A 145 3.70 -21.62 3.19
C GLU A 145 2.71 -20.59 3.76
N ARG A 146 3.21 -19.65 4.57
CA ARG A 146 2.39 -18.59 5.16
C ARG A 146 2.41 -17.35 4.26
N ILE A 147 1.28 -17.05 3.65
CA ILE A 147 1.04 -15.80 2.94
C ILE A 147 0.64 -14.73 3.97
N THR A 148 1.43 -13.66 4.08
CA THR A 148 1.12 -12.51 4.95
C THR A 148 0.14 -11.58 4.23
N GLY A 149 -1.06 -11.44 4.78
CA GLY A 149 -2.13 -10.63 4.19
C GLY A 149 -1.97 -9.14 4.46
N ASN A 150 -2.64 -8.34 3.63
CA ASN A 150 -2.52 -6.87 3.61
C ASN A 150 -2.74 -6.22 4.98
N PHE A 151 -3.70 -6.70 5.78
CA PHE A 151 -3.99 -6.14 7.11
C PHE A 151 -2.80 -6.30 8.06
N GLU A 152 -2.08 -7.42 7.99
CA GLU A 152 -0.92 -7.66 8.85
C GLU A 152 0.31 -6.86 8.39
N LYS A 153 0.47 -6.68 7.08
CA LYS A 153 1.47 -5.74 6.52
C LYS A 153 1.19 -4.32 7.02
N ALA A 154 -0.07 -3.88 6.99
CA ALA A 154 -0.48 -2.55 7.43
C ALA A 154 -0.36 -2.40 8.96
N ASP A 155 -0.73 -3.42 9.73
CA ASP A 155 -0.55 -3.46 11.19
C ASP A 155 0.94 -3.33 11.58
N ALA A 156 1.85 -3.95 10.83
CA ALA A 156 3.30 -3.81 11.04
C ALA A 156 3.80 -2.38 10.75
N LYS A 157 3.40 -1.80 9.61
CA LYS A 157 3.76 -0.41 9.24
C LYS A 157 3.17 0.65 10.17
N CYS A 158 1.99 0.37 10.72
CA CYS A 158 1.36 1.21 11.72
C CYS A 158 2.13 1.14 13.05
N ALA A 159 2.57 -0.05 13.45
CA ALA A 159 3.40 -0.22 14.63
C ALA A 159 4.76 0.50 14.51
N GLU A 160 5.42 0.46 13.35
CA GLU A 160 6.62 1.26 13.06
C GLU A 160 6.38 2.75 13.38
N LYS A 161 5.38 3.37 12.76
CA LYS A 161 5.01 4.79 12.98
C LYS A 161 4.64 5.11 14.43
N TRP A 162 3.82 4.26 15.06
CA TRP A 162 3.37 4.48 16.44
C TRP A 162 4.52 4.41 17.44
N ASN A 163 5.56 3.61 17.15
CA ASN A 163 6.78 3.58 17.95
C ASN A 163 7.64 4.83 17.79
N GLU A 164 7.71 5.42 16.58
CA GLU A 164 8.45 6.67 16.33
C GLU A 164 7.88 7.87 17.12
N ILE A 165 6.57 7.90 17.36
CA ILE A 165 5.87 8.98 18.09
C ILE A 165 5.58 8.65 19.56
N GLU A 166 6.07 7.51 20.06
CA GLU A 166 5.79 6.98 21.41
C GLU A 166 4.27 6.93 21.73
N ARG A 167 3.43 6.46 20.79
CA ARG A 167 1.97 6.48 20.91
C ARG A 167 1.51 5.79 22.20
N ASP A 168 0.61 6.45 22.92
CA ASP A 168 0.10 6.03 24.24
C ASP A 168 1.22 5.86 25.32
N GLY A 169 2.38 6.50 25.12
CA GLY A 169 3.55 6.38 25.99
C GLY A 169 4.35 5.08 25.79
N LYS A 170 4.16 4.42 24.64
CA LYS A 170 4.74 3.11 24.30
C LYS A 170 5.55 3.19 23.00
N SER A 171 6.72 2.55 22.95
CA SER A 171 7.59 2.45 21.76
C SER A 171 7.96 1.01 21.36
N ASP A 172 7.23 0.02 21.90
CA ASP A 172 7.31 -1.41 21.57
C ASP A 172 5.97 -1.98 21.05
N TRP A 173 5.18 -1.17 20.31
CA TRP A 173 4.04 -1.65 19.53
C TRP A 173 4.48 -2.73 18.55
N THR A 174 3.71 -3.81 18.53
CA THR A 174 3.80 -4.89 17.54
C THR A 174 2.60 -4.86 16.61
N ALA A 175 2.70 -5.48 15.42
CA ALA A 175 1.56 -5.66 14.52
C ALA A 175 0.35 -6.32 15.23
N ARG A 176 0.61 -7.20 16.20
CA ARG A 176 -0.45 -7.82 17.02
C ARG A 176 -1.13 -6.82 17.94
N ASP A 177 -0.38 -5.91 18.55
CA ASP A 177 -0.94 -4.86 19.42
C ASP A 177 -1.82 -3.90 18.61
N VAL A 178 -1.38 -3.51 17.40
CA VAL A 178 -2.19 -2.71 16.48
C VAL A 178 -3.46 -3.47 16.09
N ALA A 179 -3.36 -4.74 15.68
CA ALA A 179 -4.54 -5.56 15.33
C ALA A 179 -5.57 -5.65 16.47
N VAL A 180 -5.10 -5.81 17.71
CA VAL A 180 -5.95 -5.78 18.92
C VAL A 180 -6.56 -4.40 19.13
N TRP A 181 -5.74 -3.34 19.12
CA TRP A 181 -6.21 -1.96 19.27
C TRP A 181 -7.32 -1.62 18.27
N ARG A 182 -7.14 -1.99 17.00
CA ARG A 182 -8.17 -1.79 15.95
C ARG A 182 -9.45 -2.52 16.28
N SER A 183 -9.37 -3.78 16.71
CA SER A 183 -10.54 -4.57 17.09
C SER A 183 -11.26 -4.02 18.32
N GLU A 184 -10.53 -3.50 19.31
CA GLU A 184 -11.09 -2.95 20.55
C GLU A 184 -11.70 -1.55 20.37
N ASN A 185 -11.13 -0.75 19.46
CA ASN A 185 -11.58 0.62 19.17
C ASN A 185 -12.54 0.71 17.96
N GLY A 186 -12.83 -0.40 17.26
CA GLY A 186 -13.79 -0.43 16.16
C GLY A 186 -13.25 0.08 14.82
N TYR A 187 -11.97 -0.15 14.52
CA TYR A 187 -11.30 0.27 13.27
C TYR A 187 -10.98 -0.91 12.33
N THR A 188 -10.93 -0.61 11.04
CA THR A 188 -10.48 -1.54 9.98
C THR A 188 -9.48 -0.85 9.06
N TRP A 189 -8.63 -1.63 8.40
CA TRP A 189 -7.90 -1.12 7.25
C TRP A 189 -8.85 -1.01 6.06
N HIS A 190 -8.83 0.14 5.39
CA HIS A 190 -9.28 0.32 4.02
C HIS A 190 -8.04 0.30 3.12
N GLU A 191 -8.02 -0.63 2.18
CA GLU A 191 -6.98 -0.72 1.15
C GLU A 191 -7.38 0.17 -0.04
N ASP A 192 -6.59 1.19 -0.36
CA ASP A 192 -6.89 2.20 -1.39
C ASP A 192 -6.71 1.64 -2.81
N ASN A 193 -7.41 2.23 -3.78
CA ASN A 193 -7.33 1.83 -5.19
C ASN A 193 -5.94 2.04 -5.85
N ASN A 194 -4.99 2.68 -5.18
CA ASN A 194 -3.60 2.76 -5.65
C ASN A 194 -2.77 1.48 -5.38
N MET A 195 -3.38 0.44 -4.79
CA MET A 195 -2.75 -0.85 -4.45
C MET A 195 -1.51 -0.75 -3.54
N LYS A 196 -1.40 0.34 -2.76
CA LYS A 196 -0.25 0.58 -1.89
C LYS A 196 -0.67 1.13 -0.53
N THR A 197 -1.54 2.13 -0.53
CA THR A 197 -1.93 2.85 0.68
C THR A 197 -3.06 2.11 1.41
N CYS A 198 -2.94 2.08 2.73
CA CYS A 198 -3.91 1.54 3.66
C CYS A 198 -4.27 2.63 4.68
N ASN A 199 -5.54 3.02 4.70
CA ASN A 199 -6.09 3.98 5.67
C ASN A 199 -6.72 3.25 6.85
N LEU A 200 -6.37 3.63 8.08
CA LEU A 200 -6.95 3.08 9.30
C LEU A 200 -8.25 3.82 9.63
N VAL A 201 -9.39 3.21 9.32
CA VAL A 201 -10.68 3.92 9.31
C VAL A 201 -11.68 3.33 10.30
N PRO A 202 -12.56 4.15 10.91
CA PRO A 202 -13.65 3.65 11.74
C PRO A 202 -14.59 2.71 10.96
N TYR A 203 -14.83 1.52 11.49
CA TYR A 203 -15.68 0.52 10.87
C TYR A 203 -17.11 1.01 10.64
N ALA A 204 -17.65 1.82 11.55
CA ALA A 204 -18.98 2.42 11.43
C ALA A 204 -19.14 3.22 10.12
N ILE A 205 -18.12 4.01 9.75
CA ILE A 205 -18.10 4.79 8.50
C ILE A 205 -17.85 3.87 7.29
N HIS A 206 -16.80 3.05 7.36
CA HIS A 206 -16.37 2.15 6.28
C HIS A 206 -17.45 1.17 5.84
N ASN A 207 -18.26 0.67 6.79
CA ASN A 207 -19.35 -0.25 6.51
C ASN A 207 -20.53 0.42 5.79
N VAL A 208 -20.87 1.67 6.08
CA VAL A 208 -22.03 2.35 5.43
C VAL A 208 -21.65 3.01 4.11
N CYS A 209 -20.44 3.57 4.02
CA CYS A 209 -19.91 4.17 2.80
C CYS A 209 -19.37 3.07 1.88
N LYS A 210 -20.25 2.32 1.22
CA LYS A 210 -19.87 1.21 0.32
C LYS A 210 -18.94 1.69 -0.80
N HIS A 211 -17.97 0.87 -1.20
CA HIS A 211 -16.90 1.26 -2.11
C HIS A 211 -16.23 0.06 -2.78
N SER A 212 -15.52 0.31 -3.87
CA SER A 212 -14.39 -0.53 -4.32
C SER A 212 -13.11 -0.08 -3.60
N GLY A 213 -12.05 -0.88 -3.64
CA GLY A 213 -10.75 -0.59 -3.02
C GLY A 213 -9.64 -1.46 -3.61
N GLY A 214 -8.40 -1.30 -3.16
CA GLY A 214 -7.19 -1.91 -3.73
C GLY A 214 -7.26 -3.42 -3.97
N VAL A 215 -7.90 -4.18 -3.09
CA VAL A 215 -8.13 -5.63 -3.28
C VAL A 215 -8.94 -5.96 -4.55
N ALA A 216 -9.81 -5.07 -5.01
CA ALA A 216 -10.52 -5.24 -6.28
C ALA A 216 -9.65 -4.86 -7.49
N GLU A 217 -8.72 -3.92 -7.32
CA GLU A 217 -7.71 -3.56 -8.33
C GLU A 217 -6.70 -4.69 -8.50
N CYS A 218 -6.14 -5.22 -7.40
CA CYS A 218 -5.25 -6.40 -7.44
C CYS A 218 -5.93 -7.58 -8.13
N ARG A 219 -7.20 -7.87 -7.79
CA ARG A 219 -7.98 -8.91 -8.49
C ARG A 219 -8.14 -8.65 -9.97
N ARG A 220 -8.17 -7.39 -10.42
CA ARG A 220 -8.26 -7.07 -11.85
C ARG A 220 -6.92 -7.29 -12.54
N ARG A 221 -5.84 -6.73 -12.02
CA ARG A 221 -4.45 -6.96 -12.45
C ARG A 221 -4.17 -8.46 -12.59
N ASP A 222 -4.35 -9.21 -11.49
CA ASP A 222 -4.06 -10.64 -11.42
C ASP A 222 -4.95 -11.48 -12.37
N MET A 223 -6.07 -10.95 -12.88
CA MET A 223 -6.89 -11.59 -13.93
C MET A 223 -6.45 -11.22 -15.34
N GLU A 224 -5.91 -10.02 -15.55
CA GLU A 224 -5.39 -9.55 -16.84
C GLU A 224 -4.06 -10.25 -17.17
N ASP A 225 -3.20 -10.49 -16.18
CA ASP A 225 -1.95 -11.23 -16.32
C ASP A 225 -2.19 -12.69 -16.75
N ILE A 226 -3.24 -13.33 -16.23
CA ILE A 226 -3.69 -14.67 -16.65
C ILE A 226 -4.21 -14.67 -18.11
N GLY A 227 -4.63 -13.51 -18.63
CA GLY A 227 -5.11 -13.33 -20.00
C GLY A 227 -4.01 -13.24 -21.06
N GLY A 228 -2.74 -13.05 -20.68
CA GLY A 228 -1.61 -12.84 -21.60
C GLY A 228 -1.03 -14.09 -22.27
N GLY A 229 -1.57 -15.28 -22.02
CA GLY A 229 -0.95 -16.57 -22.35
C GLY A 229 -1.49 -17.33 -23.58
N PHE A 230 -1.48 -16.75 -24.78
CA PHE A 230 -1.64 -17.42 -26.10
C PHE A 230 -1.09 -16.48 -27.21
N ASP A 231 -0.38 -16.85 -28.28
CA ASP A 231 0.23 -18.11 -28.77
C ASP A 231 1.33 -17.73 -29.79
N GLU A 232 2.49 -18.41 -29.82
CA GLU A 232 3.34 -18.62 -31.02
C GLU A 232 3.95 -20.05 -31.01
#